data_AF-A0A948WAF0-F1
#
_entry.id   AF-A0A948WAF0-F1
#
_cell.length_a   1.000
_cell.length_b   1.000
_cell.length_c   1.000
_cell.angle_alpha   90.00
_cell.angle_beta   90.00
_cell.angle_gamma   90.00
#
_symmetry.space_group_name_H-M   'P 1'
#
loop_
_entity.id
_entity.type
_entity.pdbx_description
1 polymer ?
#
loop_
_entity_poly.entity_id
_entity_poly.type
_entity_poly.pdbx_seq_one_letter_code
_entity_poly.pdbx_strand_id
1 'polypeptide(L)' 'MHAPARYPPSMSVEQIEQEVAKLERDQFARFSAWFEKFRADAWDQQIGRDAEDGKFDAVFAEIDEELKRGEIRPL' A
#
# COMPACT_ATOMS: atom_id res chain seq x y z
N MET A 1 -24.99 -17.31 31.68
CA MET A 1 -23.64 -16.72 31.71
C MET A 1 -22.87 -17.25 30.52
N HIS A 2 -22.67 -16.45 29.47
CA HIS A 2 -21.75 -16.77 28.38
C HIS A 2 -20.50 -15.91 28.60
N ALA A 3 -19.34 -16.54 28.73
CA ALA A 3 -18.07 -15.82 28.83
C ALA A 3 -17.74 -15.19 27.46
N PRO A 4 -17.28 -13.93 27.39
CA PRO A 4 -16.88 -13.33 26.13
C PRO A 4 -15.67 -14.08 25.57
N ALA A 5 -15.69 -14.33 24.26
CA ALA A 5 -14.55 -14.90 23.54
C ALA A 5 -13.31 -14.05 23.85
N ARG A 6 -12.34 -14.65 24.55
CA ARG A 6 -11.05 -14.02 24.82
C ARG A 6 -10.34 -13.91 23.46
N TYR A 7 -10.45 -12.75 22.82
CA TYR A 7 -9.68 -12.46 21.62
C TYR A 7 -8.19 -12.65 21.97
N PRO A 8 -7.42 -13.39 21.14
CA PRO A 8 -5.99 -13.48 21.38
C PRO A 8 -5.40 -12.06 21.37
N PRO A 9 -4.39 -11.78 22.21
CA PRO A 9 -3.72 -10.50 22.18
C PRO A 9 -3.23 -10.22 20.75
N SER A 10 -3.50 -9.01 20.25
CA SER A 10 -2.95 -8.55 18.98
C SER A 10 -1.42 -8.60 19.05
N MET A 11 -0.77 -9.30 18.12
CA MET A 11 0.69 -9.29 18.02
C MET A 11 1.19 -7.87 17.73
N SER A 12 2.30 -7.47 18.37
CA SER A 12 2.97 -6.22 18.07
C SER A 12 3.75 -6.30 16.75
N VAL A 13 4.10 -5.15 16.17
CA VAL A 13 4.90 -5.11 14.93
C VAL A 13 6.26 -5.77 15.13
N GLU A 14 6.90 -5.53 16.27
CA GLU A 14 8.19 -6.13 16.61
C GLU A 14 8.11 -7.65 16.70
N GLN A 15 6.98 -8.19 17.18
CA GLN A 15 6.74 -9.64 17.18
C GLN A 15 6.60 -10.17 15.75
N ILE A 16 5.89 -9.46 14.87
CA ILE A 16 5.77 -9.85 13.46
C ILE A 16 7.15 -9.84 12.79
N GLU A 17 7.97 -8.82 13.01
CA GLU A 17 9.34 -8.73 12.48
C GLU A 17 10.21 -9.90 12.94
N GLN A 18 10.14 -10.26 14.23
CA GLN A 18 10.87 -11.40 14.79
C GLN A 18 10.43 -12.72 14.17
N GLU A 19 9.13 -12.92 13.94
CA GLU A 19 8.63 -14.14 13.30
C GLU A 19 8.99 -14.20 11.81
N VAL A 20 8.96 -13.07 11.10
CA VAL A 20 9.41 -12.99 9.70
C VAL A 20 10.90 -13.30 9.59
N ALA A 21 11.72 -12.83 10.54
CA ALA A 21 13.16 -13.09 10.57
C ALA A 21 13.51 -14.58 10.80
N LYS A 22 12.58 -15.37 11.33
CA LYS A 22 12.75 -16.82 11.58
C LYS A 22 12.28 -17.69 10.41
N LEU A 23 11.71 -17.11 9.36
CA LEU A 23 11.20 -17.87 8.22
C LEU A 23 12.34 -18.54 7.46
N GLU A 24 12.13 -19.82 7.13
CA GLU A 24 13.00 -20.53 6.18
C GLU A 24 12.91 -19.89 4.80
N ARG A 25 13.94 -20.09 3.96
CA ARG A 25 14.07 -19.40 2.66
C ARG A 25 12.82 -19.48 1.79
N ASP A 26 12.19 -20.65 1.69
CA ASP A 26 10.99 -20.86 0.87
C ASP A 26 9.75 -20.16 1.46
N GLN A 27 9.64 -20.15 2.80
CA GLN A 27 8.57 -19.46 3.50
C GLN A 27 8.72 -17.95 3.39
N PHE A 28 9.95 -17.45 3.52
CA PHE A 28 10.27 -16.04 3.33
C PHE A 28 9.96 -15.61 1.90
N ALA A 29 10.36 -16.37 0.88
CA ALA A 29 10.05 -16.06 -0.52
C ALA A 29 8.54 -15.96 -0.77
N ARG A 30 7.76 -16.90 -0.23
CA ARG A 30 6.29 -16.86 -0.31
C ARG A 30 5.70 -15.66 0.43
N PHE A 31 6.21 -15.34 1.62
CA PHE A 31 5.79 -14.16 2.38
C PHE A 31 6.08 -12.87 1.62
N SER A 32 7.29 -12.71 1.07
CA SER A 32 7.68 -11.54 0.29
C SER A 32 6.78 -11.33 -0.91
N ALA A 33 6.52 -12.37 -1.71
CA ALA A 33 5.64 -12.27 -2.89
C ALA A 33 4.21 -11.84 -2.51
N TRP A 34 3.67 -12.38 -1.42
CA TRP A 34 2.37 -11.96 -0.91
C TRP A 34 2.39 -10.51 -0.39
N PHE A 35 3.42 -10.14 0.37
CA PHE A 35 3.54 -8.82 0.99
C PHE A 35 3.73 -7.71 -0.04
N GLU A 36 4.46 -7.98 -1.13
CA GLU A 36 4.57 -7.07 -2.27
C GLU A 36 3.20 -6.79 -2.89
N LYS A 37 2.40 -7.83 -3.13
CA LYS A 37 1.03 -7.65 -3.62
C LYS A 37 0.17 -6.86 -2.64
N PHE A 38 0.22 -7.23 -1.35
CA PHE A 38 -0.54 -6.53 -0.32
C PHE A 38 -0.19 -5.04 -0.26
N ARG A 39 1.10 -4.70 -0.37
CA ARG A 39 1.58 -3.31 -0.43
C ARG A 39 1.13 -2.59 -1.69
N ALA A 40 1.17 -3.25 -2.85
CA ALA A 40 0.65 -2.68 -4.10
C ALA A 40 -0.85 -2.36 -3.99
N ASP A 41 -1.64 -3.32 -3.48
CA ASP A 41 -3.08 -3.14 -3.30
C ASP A 41 -3.39 -1.99 -2.29
N ALA A 42 -2.56 -1.82 -1.26
CA ALA A 42 -2.68 -0.70 -0.31
C ALA A 42 -2.29 0.64 -0.95
N TRP A 43 -1.27 0.66 -1.80
CA TRP A 43 -0.87 1.84 -2.57
C TRP A 43 -2.00 2.25 -3.52
N ASP A 44 -2.57 1.32 -4.28
CA ASP A 44 -3.67 1.61 -5.22
C ASP A 44 -4.86 2.26 -4.51
N GLN A 45 -5.21 1.75 -3.33
CA GLN A 45 -6.26 2.35 -2.51
C GLN A 45 -5.90 3.76 -2.01
N GLN A 46 -4.63 4.00 -1.66
CA GLN A 46 -4.17 5.30 -1.23
C GLN A 46 -4.20 6.32 -2.37
N ILE A 47 -3.74 5.93 -3.56
CA ILE A 47 -3.81 6.77 -4.76
C ILE A 47 -5.26 7.08 -5.11
N GLY A 48 -6.17 6.10 -5.02
CA GLY A 48 -7.60 6.33 -5.25
C GLY A 48 -8.16 7.40 -4.30
N ARG A 49 -7.88 7.29 -3.00
CA ARG A 49 -8.28 8.31 -2.01
C ARG A 49 -7.65 9.67 -2.28
N ASP A 50 -6.36 9.71 -2.59
CA ASP A 50 -5.64 10.95 -2.86
C ASP A 50 -6.16 11.65 -4.13
N ALA A 51 -6.59 10.88 -5.13
CA ALA A 51 -7.26 11.40 -6.31
C ALA A 51 -8.67 11.94 -5.98
N GLU A 52 -9.45 11.23 -5.18
CA GLU A 52 -10.77 11.70 -4.70
C GLU A 52 -10.64 12.97 -3.84
N ASP A 53 -9.57 13.09 -3.07
CA ASP A 53 -9.24 14.26 -2.25
C ASP A 53 -8.68 15.44 -3.07
N GLY A 54 -8.55 15.29 -4.40
CA GLY A 54 -8.06 16.34 -5.31
C GLY A 54 -6.56 16.66 -5.15
N LYS A 55 -5.78 15.78 -4.52
CA LYS A 55 -4.34 16.06 -4.25
C LYS A 55 -3.50 16.16 -5.52
N PHE A 56 -3.98 15.57 -6.61
CA PHE A 56 -3.30 15.61 -7.91
C PHE A 56 -3.79 16.72 -8.83
N ASP A 57 -4.80 17.51 -8.43
CA ASP A 57 -5.43 18.52 -9.29
C ASP A 57 -4.42 19.58 -9.77
N ALA A 58 -3.54 20.03 -8.87
CA ALA A 58 -2.50 21.01 -9.21
C ALA A 58 -1.51 20.46 -10.24
N VAL A 59 -1.12 19.19 -10.10
CA VAL A 59 -0.20 18.51 -11.03
C VAL A 59 -0.87 18.29 -12.38
N PHE A 60 -2.14 17.89 -12.39
CA PHE A 60 -2.89 17.74 -13.64
C PHE A 60 -3.08 19.08 -14.36
N ALA A 61 -3.34 20.17 -13.63
CA ALA A 61 -3.44 21.50 -14.22
C ALA A 61 -2.12 21.97 -14.86
N GLU A 62 -0.97 21.66 -14.23
CA GLU A 62 0.35 21.95 -14.79
C GLU A 62 0.60 21.14 -16.08
N ILE A 63 0.34 19.83 -16.05
CA ILE A 63 0.44 18.95 -17.23
C ILE A 63 -0.45 19.46 -18.37
N ASP A 64 -1.67 19.89 -18.09
CA ASP A 64 -2.57 20.45 -19.11
C ASP A 64 -1.99 21.71 -19.77
N GLU A 65 -1.33 22.58 -19.01
CA GLU A 65 -0.67 23.77 -19.56
C GLU A 65 0.57 23.43 -20.39
N GLU A 66 1.39 22.48 -19.93
CA GLU A 66 2.55 22.00 -20.70
C GLU A 66 2.14 21.31 -22.01
N LEU A 67 1.04 20.52 -21.99
CA LEU A 67 0.44 19.92 -23.18
C LEU A 67 -0.01 21.00 -24.18
N LYS A 68 -0.68 22.04 -23.70
CA LYS A 68 -1.12 23.17 -24.56
C LYS A 68 0.06 23.90 -25.19
N ARG A 69 1.20 23.97 -24.49
CA ARG A 69 2.44 24.57 -25.00
C ARG A 69 3.22 23.64 -25.94
N GLY A 70 2.85 22.36 -26.00
CA GLY A 70 3.56 21.34 -26.77
C GLY A 70 4.90 20.93 -26.16
N GLU A 71 5.09 21.20 -24.86
CA GLU A 71 6.32 20.87 -24.12
C GLU A 71 6.36 19.38 -23.76
N ILE A 72 5.19 18.76 -23.60
CA ILE A 72 5.01 17.33 -23.39
C ILE A 72 4.10 16.73 -24.47
N ARG A 73 4.33 15.44 -24.78
CA ARG A 73 3.52 14.69 -25.74
C ARG A 73 2.51 13.82 -24.99
N PRO A 74 1.26 13.70 -25.49
CA PRO A 74 0.32 12.70 -24.99
C PRO A 74 0.94 11.30 -25.05
N LEU A 75 0.60 10.46 -24.07
CA LEU A 75 1.00 9.06 -24.02
C LEU A 75 0.41 8.24 -25.17
#